data_AF-A0A0F9Z3I8-F1
#
_entry.id   AF-A0A0F9Z3I8-F1
#
_cell.length_a   1.000
_cell.length_b   1.000
_cell.length_c   1.000
_cell.angle_alpha   90.00
_cell.angle_beta   90.00
_cell.angle_gamma   90.00
#
_symmetry.space_group_name_H-M   'P 1'
#
loop_
_entity.id
_entity.type
_entity.pdbx_description
1 polymer ?
#
loop_
_entity_poly.entity_id
_entity_poly.type
_entity_poly.pdbx_seq_one_letter_code
_entity_poly.pdbx_strand_id
1 'polypeptide(L)'
;MAKEKDQEFLEFIVKELVDNPKDVKVERKVDEMGVLLSLTVNPADMGQIIGREGSTAKAIRNLVRIVGLKNHARVNLKIEEPEGGRAPRAERKEVSSDDIDNISL
;
A
#
# COMPACT_ATOMS: atom_id res chain seq x y z
N MET A 1 19.45 7.56 14.18
CA MET A 1 19.82 6.82 12.96
C MET A 1 19.59 7.75 11.78
N ALA A 2 20.54 7.86 10.86
CA ALA A 2 20.33 8.66 9.65
C ALA A 2 19.16 8.03 8.87
N LYS A 3 18.17 8.85 8.50
CA LYS A 3 17.11 8.39 7.60
C LYS A 3 17.72 8.29 6.21
N GLU A 4 17.44 7.18 5.53
CA GLU A 4 17.91 6.97 4.17
C GLU A 4 17.02 7.73 3.18
N LYS A 5 17.59 8.16 2.05
CA LYS A 5 16.89 9.03 1.08
C LYS A 5 15.57 8.45 0.56
N ASP A 6 15.48 7.11 0.47
CA ASP A 6 14.27 6.39 0.06
C ASP A 6 13.15 6.49 1.12
N GLN A 7 13.50 6.35 2.40
CA GLN A 7 12.59 6.50 3.52
C GLN A 7 12.07 7.93 3.64
N GLU A 8 12.95 8.93 3.58
CA GLU A 8 12.56 10.36 3.67
C GLU A 8 11.63 10.76 2.53
N PHE A 9 11.93 10.30 1.32
CA PHE A 9 11.11 10.59 0.15
C PHE A 9 9.71 9.99 0.26
N LEU A 10 9.59 8.73 0.72
CA LEU A 10 8.29 8.10 0.94
C LEU A 10 7.51 8.81 2.04
N GLU A 11 8.17 9.13 3.15
CA GLU A 11 7.54 9.83 4.28
C GLU A 11 7.03 11.21 3.87
N PHE A 12 7.82 11.96 3.08
CA PHE A 12 7.43 13.25 2.53
C PHE A 12 6.17 13.14 1.67
N ILE A 13 6.16 12.25 0.66
CA ILE A 13 5.00 12.09 -0.23
C ILE A 13 3.76 11.70 0.56
N VAL A 14 3.87 10.71 1.44
CA VAL A 14 2.69 10.20 2.15
C VAL A 14 2.13 11.27 3.09
N LYS A 15 2.97 12.02 3.79
CA LYS A 15 2.52 13.10 4.68
C LYS A 15 1.76 14.21 3.95
N GLU A 16 2.11 14.49 2.70
CA GLU A 16 1.41 15.48 1.87
C GLU A 16 0.09 14.95 1.29
N LEU A 17 -0.14 13.63 1.32
CA LEU A 17 -1.33 12.99 0.73
C LEU A 17 -2.42 12.67 1.75
N VAL A 18 -2.12 12.70 3.05
CA VAL A 18 -3.03 12.23 4.11
C VAL A 18 -3.51 13.35 5.01
N ASP A 19 -4.66 13.15 5.64
CA ASP A 19 -5.20 14.10 6.61
C ASP A 19 -4.52 13.98 7.99
N ASN A 20 -3.94 12.81 8.31
CA ASN A 20 -3.26 12.56 9.59
C ASN A 20 -1.74 12.31 9.42
N PRO A 21 -0.94 13.35 9.08
CA PRO A 21 0.49 13.19 8.79
C PRO A 21 1.33 12.75 10.00
N LYS A 22 0.80 12.89 11.22
CA LYS A 22 1.46 12.44 12.46
C LYS A 22 1.42 10.93 12.66
N ASP A 23 0.46 10.26 12.04
CA ASP A 23 0.27 8.81 12.15
C ASP A 23 1.01 8.03 11.06
N VAL A 24 1.70 8.74 10.16
CA VAL A 24 2.53 8.16 9.11
C VAL A 24 3.82 7.63 9.73
N LYS A 25 4.01 6.31 9.67
CA LYS A 25 5.23 5.63 10.10
C LYS A 25 5.79 4.83 8.95
N VAL A 26 7.08 5.04 8.68
CA VAL A 26 7.83 4.29 7.66
C VAL A 26 8.97 3.55 8.34
N GLU A 27 8.93 2.23 8.28
CA GLU A 27 10.01 1.36 8.74
C GLU A 27 10.84 0.86 7.56
N ARG A 28 12.16 0.84 7.74
CA ARG A 28 13.11 0.34 6.74
C ARG A 28 13.82 -0.89 7.28
N LYS A 29 13.72 -2.00 6.56
CA LYS A 29 14.46 -3.24 6.83
C LYS A 29 15.34 -3.57 5.63
N VAL A 30 16.58 -3.95 5.88
CA VAL A 30 17.54 -4.37 4.86
C VAL A 30 17.78 -5.85 5.03
N ASP A 31 17.69 -6.60 3.93
CA ASP A 31 17.97 -8.02 3.86
C ASP A 31 18.90 -8.32 2.66
N GLU A 32 19.18 -9.60 2.42
CA GLU A 32 20.01 -10.05 1.30
C GLU A 32 19.37 -9.81 -0.08
N MET A 33 18.05 -9.64 -0.14
CA MET A 33 17.27 -9.46 -1.36
C MET A 33 17.04 -7.97 -1.71
N GLY A 34 17.23 -7.06 -0.75
CA GLY A 34 17.17 -5.62 -0.93
C GLY A 34 16.67 -4.88 0.31
N VAL A 35 15.78 -3.92 0.08
CA VAL A 35 15.23 -3.02 1.10
C VAL A 35 13.71 -3.16 1.12
N LEU A 36 13.15 -3.45 2.28
CA LEU A 36 11.71 -3.43 2.53
C LEU A 36 11.35 -2.16 3.31
N LEU A 37 10.57 -1.30 2.67
CA LEU A 37 9.88 -0.18 3.31
C LEU A 37 8.48 -0.63 3.70
N SER A 38 8.16 -0.53 5.00
CA SER A 38 6.83 -0.82 5.53
C SER A 38 6.17 0.48 5.95
N LEU A 39 5.06 0.82 5.30
CA LEU A 39 4.27 2.02 5.55
C LEU A 39 3.06 1.67 6.41
N THR A 40 2.94 2.33 7.56
CA THR A 40 1.74 2.34 8.39
C THR A 40 1.14 3.74 8.38
N VAL A 41 -0.17 3.84 8.21
CA VAL A 41 -0.92 5.10 8.24
C VAL A 41 -2.20 4.95 9.07
N ASN A 42 -2.86 6.06 9.36
CA ASN A 42 -4.16 6.05 10.02
C ASN A 42 -5.20 5.28 9.16
N PRO A 43 -6.10 4.47 9.76
CA PRO A 43 -7.17 3.81 9.03
C PRO A 43 -8.03 4.73 8.15
N ALA A 44 -8.26 5.98 8.58
CA ALA A 44 -9.03 6.97 7.83
C ALA A 44 -8.37 7.36 6.50
N ASP A 45 -7.03 7.33 6.44
CA ASP A 45 -6.24 7.76 5.30
C ASP A 45 -5.97 6.61 4.30
N MET A 46 -6.28 5.37 4.68
CA MET A 46 -6.03 4.19 3.84
C MET A 46 -6.72 4.27 2.48
N GLY A 47 -7.93 4.84 2.42
CA GLY A 47 -8.65 5.03 1.17
C GLY A 47 -7.88 5.91 0.17
N GLN A 48 -7.24 6.98 0.66
CA GLN A 48 -6.45 7.91 -0.14
C GLN A 48 -5.15 7.26 -0.62
N ILE A 49 -4.47 6.50 0.25
CA ILE A 49 -3.20 5.83 -0.04
C ILE A 49 -3.35 4.67 -1.02
N ILE A 50 -4.39 3.85 -0.87
CA ILE A 50 -4.68 2.81 -1.86
C ILE A 50 -5.12 3.45 -3.17
N GLY A 51 -6.02 4.43 -3.10
CA GLY A 51 -6.63 5.07 -4.26
C GLY A 51 -7.54 4.12 -5.03
N ARG A 52 -8.21 4.63 -6.07
CA ARG A 52 -9.10 3.82 -6.90
C ARG A 52 -8.32 2.69 -7.58
N GLU A 53 -8.76 1.44 -7.40
CA GLU A 53 -8.12 0.23 -7.94
C GLU A 53 -6.63 0.07 -7.54
N GLY A 54 -6.18 0.69 -6.44
CA GLY A 54 -4.78 0.63 -6.03
C GLY A 54 -3.85 1.54 -6.85
N SER A 55 -4.40 2.48 -7.63
CA SER A 55 -3.63 3.37 -8.52
C SER A 55 -2.60 4.21 -7.78
N THR A 56 -2.98 4.87 -6.68
CA THR A 56 -2.08 5.69 -5.85
C THR A 56 -0.96 4.83 -5.27
N ALA A 57 -1.30 3.71 -4.63
CA ALA A 57 -0.31 2.79 -4.07
C ALA A 57 0.67 2.27 -5.14
N LYS A 58 0.19 2.00 -6.37
CA LYS A 58 1.02 1.56 -7.49
C LYS A 58 1.98 2.67 -7.95
N ALA A 59 1.51 3.91 -8.02
CA ALA A 59 2.34 5.06 -8.38
C ALA A 59 3.46 5.28 -7.35
N ILE A 60 3.12 5.29 -6.05
CA ILE A 60 4.09 5.42 -4.97
C ILE A 60 5.14 4.29 -5.04
N ARG A 61 4.70 3.04 -5.27
CA ARG A 61 5.61 1.89 -5.45
C ARG A 61 6.63 2.11 -6.56
N ASN A 62 6.19 2.66 -7.69
CA ASN A 62 7.07 2.92 -8.83
C ASN A 62 8.08 4.03 -8.51
N LEU A 63 7.64 5.12 -7.86
CA LEU A 63 8.51 6.22 -7.47
C LEU A 63 9.61 5.75 -6.51
N VAL A 64 9.24 5.02 -5.46
CA VAL A 64 10.19 4.45 -4.49
C VAL A 64 11.19 3.51 -5.16
N ARG A 65 10.75 2.67 -6.10
CA ARG A 65 11.65 1.80 -6.87
C ARG A 65 12.67 2.60 -7.67
N ILE A 66 12.26 3.68 -8.33
CA ILE A 66 13.16 4.55 -9.11
C ILE A 66 14.19 5.21 -8.18
N VAL A 67 13.78 5.68 -7.01
CA VAL A 67 14.70 6.25 -6.01
C VAL A 67 15.68 5.19 -5.50
N GLY A 68 15.20 3.98 -5.22
CA GLY A 68 16.04 2.85 -4.81
C GLY A 68 17.09 2.47 -5.86
N LEU A 69 16.68 2.36 -7.13
CA LEU A 69 17.58 2.00 -8.24
C LEU A 69 18.72 3.00 -8.41
N LYS A 70 18.47 4.31 -8.20
CA LYS A 70 19.53 5.34 -8.22
C LYS A 70 20.57 5.15 -7.11
N ASN A 71 20.20 4.47 -6.02
CA ASN A 71 21.07 4.15 -4.90
C ASN A 71 21.56 2.69 -4.93
N HIS A 72 21.46 2.01 -6.09
CA HIS A 72 21.81 0.59 -6.28
C HIS A 72 21.10 -0.39 -5.32
N ALA A 73 19.92 0.00 -4.80
CA ALA A 73 19.12 -0.81 -3.88
C ALA A 73 17.81 -1.25 -4.53
N ARG A 74 17.44 -2.53 -4.38
CA ARG A 74 16.09 -3.01 -4.73
C ARG A 74 15.14 -2.68 -3.60
N VAL A 75 14.33 -1.64 -3.77
CA VAL A 75 13.37 -1.20 -2.75
C VAL A 75 11.96 -1.73 -3.06
N ASN A 76 11.35 -2.38 -2.07
CA ASN A 76 9.96 -2.81 -2.08
C ASN A 76 9.16 -2.05 -1.03
N LEU A 77 7.92 -1.71 -1.36
CA LEU A 77 6.99 -1.03 -0.46
C LEU A 77 5.85 -1.97 -0.08
N LYS A 78 5.71 -2.21 1.22
CA LYS A 78 4.56 -2.86 1.85
C LYS A 78 3.74 -1.80 2.58
N ILE A 79 2.43 -1.80 2.38
CA ILE A 79 1.50 -0.94 3.11
C ILE A 79 0.83 -1.86 4.13
N GLU A 80 1.08 -1.63 5.41
CA GLU A 80 0.49 -2.38 6.50
C GLU A 80 -0.95 -1.89 6.70
N GLU A 81 -1.91 -2.81 6.64
CA GLU A 81 -3.28 -2.49 7.01
C GLU A 81 -3.35 -2.38 8.54
N PRO A 82 -3.83 -1.27 9.11
CA PRO A 82 -4.01 -1.16 10.55
C PRO A 82 -5.07 -2.16 11.02
N GLU A 83 -4.90 -2.71 12.22
CA GLU A 83 -5.86 -3.65 12.81
C GLU A 83 -7.28 -3.04 12.77
N GLY A 84 -8.20 -3.73 12.07
CA GLY A 84 -9.58 -3.28 11.85
C GLY A 84 -9.88 -2.68 10.46
N GLY A 85 -8.90 -2.60 9.55
CA GLY A 85 -9.02 -1.89 8.27
C GLY A 85 -9.89 -2.53 7.18
N ARG A 86 -10.30 -3.81 7.32
CA ARG A 86 -11.24 -4.48 6.42
C ARG A 86 -12.06 -5.53 7.16
N ALA A 87 -13.39 -5.37 7.17
CA ALA A 87 -14.26 -6.55 7.20
C ALA A 87 -13.82 -7.47 6.05
N PRO A 88 -13.82 -8.80 6.22
CA PRO A 88 -13.46 -9.72 5.16
C PRO A 88 -14.25 -9.31 3.91
N ARG A 89 -13.53 -9.17 2.78
CA ARG A 89 -14.11 -9.03 1.45
C ARG A 89 -15.34 -9.93 1.42
N ALA A 90 -16.54 -9.33 1.43
CA ALA A 90 -17.78 -10.08 1.38
C ALA A 90 -17.59 -11.09 0.25
N GLU A 91 -17.72 -12.37 0.59
CA GLU A 91 -17.68 -13.46 -0.37
C GLU A 91 -18.52 -13.00 -1.56
N ARG A 92 -17.87 -12.72 -2.69
CA ARG A 92 -18.61 -12.74 -3.95
C ARG A 92 -19.08 -14.18 -4.00
N LYS A 93 -20.34 -14.43 -3.65
CA LYS A 93 -21.02 -15.64 -4.08
C LYS A 93 -20.77 -15.69 -5.59
N GLU A 94 -19.91 -16.60 -6.00
CA GLU A 94 -19.89 -17.07 -7.37
C GLU A 94 -21.33 -17.50 -7.64
N VAL A 95 -22.02 -16.77 -8.52
CA VAL A 95 -23.29 -17.25 -9.04
C VAL A 95 -22.93 -18.54 -9.77
N SER A 96 -23.33 -19.68 -9.21
CA SER A 96 -23.09 -20.95 -9.91
C SER A 96 -23.93 -20.95 -11.17
N SER A 97 -23.46 -21.64 -12.20
CA SER A 97 -24.18 -21.82 -13.46
C SER A 97 -25.58 -22.39 -13.27
N ASP A 98 -25.85 -23.04 -12.14
CA ASP A 98 -27.13 -23.67 -11.84
C ASP A 98 -28.25 -22.67 -11.54
N ASP A 99 -27.93 -21.42 -11.18
CA ASP A 99 -28.93 -20.38 -10.89
C ASP A 99 -29.52 -19.74 -12.16
N ILE A 100 -28.89 -19.92 -13.34
CA ILE A 100 -29.35 -19.33 -14.61
C ILE A 100 -30.52 -20.13 -15.22
N ASP A 101 -30.62 -21.43 -14.94
CA ASP A 101 -31.62 -22.30 -15.56
C ASP A 101 -33.03 -22.14 -14.97
N ASN A 102 -33.21 -21.38 -13.89
CA ASN A 102 -34.49 -21.19 -13.22
C ASN A 102 -35.20 -19.86 -13.56
N ILE A 103 -34.70 -19.08 -14.52
CA ILE A 103 -35.34 -17.85 -15.04
C ILE A 103 -35.87 -18.07 -16.48
N SER A 104 -36.24 -19.30 -16.81
CA SER A 104 -36.98 -19.61 -18.04
C SER A 104 -38.35 -20.16 -17.68
N LEU A 105 -39.30 -19.25 -17.44
CA LEU A 105 -40.74 -19.51 -17.39
C LEU A 105 -41.41 -18.76 -18.55
#